data_AF-A0A7Y3U653-F1
#
_entry.id   AF-A0A7Y3U653-F1
#
_cell.length_a   1.000
_cell.length_b   1.000
_cell.length_c   1.000
_cell.angle_alpha   90.00
_cell.angle_beta   90.00
_cell.angle_gamma   90.00
#
_symmetry.space_group_name_H-M   'P 1'
#
loop_
_entity.id
_entity.type
_entity.pdbx_description
1 polymer ?
#
loop_
_entity_poly.entity_id
_entity_poly.type
_entity_poly.pdbx_seq_one_letter_code
_entity_poly.pdbx_strand_id
1 'polypeptide(L)' 'MEKIFLRLNDVQPYKTAFNLSNFVWEIVTKWDYFAKDTVGKQFVKAVDSISANIAEGFGRYFKKEP' A
#
# COMPACT_ATOMS: atom_id res chain seq x y z
N MET A 1 -11.94 28.98 -12.43
CA MET A 1 -10.84 28.00 -12.58
C MET A 1 -11.19 26.80 -11.73
N GLU A 2 -11.42 25.63 -12.33
CA GLU A 2 -11.67 24.41 -11.56
C GLU A 2 -10.43 24.06 -10.72
N LYS A 3 -10.63 23.78 -9.43
CA LYS A 3 -9.55 23.24 -8.60
C LYS A 3 -9.35 21.77 -9.01
N ILE A 4 -8.25 21.47 -9.69
CA ILE A 4 -7.81 20.11 -9.90
C ILE A 4 -7.28 19.59 -8.57
N PHE A 5 -8.03 18.70 -7.92
CA PHE A 5 -7.58 18.02 -6.72
C PHE A 5 -6.73 16.83 -7.13
N LEU A 6 -5.52 16.73 -6.56
CA LEU A 6 -4.71 15.53 -6.66
C LEU A 6 -5.52 14.36 -6.07
N ARG A 7 -5.50 13.19 -6.71
CA ARG A 7 -6.09 11.95 -6.18
C ARG A 7 -4.96 11.04 -5.67
N LEU A 8 -5.28 10.10 -4.78
CA LEU A 8 -4.28 9.17 -4.26
C LEU A 8 -3.57 8.37 -5.36
N ASN A 9 -4.29 7.98 -6.42
CA ASN A 9 -3.72 7.29 -7.59
C ASN A 9 -2.78 8.18 -8.44
N ASP A 10 -2.78 9.49 -8.23
CA ASP A 10 -1.83 10.39 -8.87
C ASP A 10 -0.49 10.42 -8.09
N VAL A 11 -0.43 9.87 -6.87
CA VAL A 11 0.78 9.76 -6.05
C VAL A 11 1.63 8.57 -6.52
N GLN A 12 2.70 8.83 -7.26
CA GLN A 12 3.54 7.77 -7.83
C GLN A 12 4.13 6.80 -6.78
N PRO A 13 4.66 7.28 -5.62
CA PRO A 13 5.12 6.37 -4.57
C PRO A 13 4.04 5.43 -4.04
N TYR A 14 2.78 5.89 -3.94
CA TYR A 14 1.66 5.04 -3.53
C TYR A 14 1.44 3.89 -4.51
N LYS A 15 1.38 4.18 -5.81
CA LYS A 15 1.20 3.15 -6.86
C LYS A 15 2.34 2.13 -6.85
N THR A 16 3.58 2.59 -6.73
CA THR A 16 4.74 1.69 -6.65
C THR A 16 4.66 0.78 -5.43
N ALA A 17 4.35 1.32 -4.25
CA ALA A 17 4.19 0.53 -3.03
C ALA A 17 3.02 -0.46 -3.12
N PHE A 18 1.88 -0.03 -3.68
CA PHE A 18 0.71 -0.88 -3.87
C PHE A 18 0.97 -2.04 -4.84
N ASN A 19 1.68 -1.79 -5.94
CA ASN A 19 2.08 -2.84 -6.87
C ASN A 19 3.08 -3.81 -6.22
N LEU A 20 3.99 -3.32 -5.37
CA LEU A 20 4.90 -4.16 -4.61
C LEU A 20 4.14 -5.08 -3.64
N SER A 21 3.10 -4.57 -2.95
CA SER A 21 2.19 -5.38 -2.13
C SER A 21 1.58 -6.54 -2.89
N ASN A 22 0.97 -6.27 -4.05
CA ASN A 22 0.36 -7.31 -4.88
C ASN A 22 1.38 -8.36 -5.33
N PHE A 23 2.56 -7.91 -5.77
CA PHE A 23 3.64 -8.80 -6.18
C PHE A 23 4.12 -9.70 -5.03
N VAL A 24 4.33 -9.15 -3.83
CA VAL A 24 4.75 -9.91 -2.66
C VAL A 24 3.66 -10.88 -2.21
N TRP A 25 2.40 -10.48 -2.26
CA TRP A 25 1.25 -11.34 -1.96
C TRP A 25 1.21 -12.56 -2.88
N GLU A 26 1.37 -12.38 -4.20
CA GLU A 26 1.39 -13.47 -5.17
C GLU A 26 2.52 -14.48 -4.96
N ILE A 27 3.65 -14.04 -4.37
CA ILE A 27 4.77 -14.91 -4.02
C ILE A 27 4.46 -15.67 -2.71
N VAL A 28 4.10 -14.95 -1.64
CA VAL A 28 3.92 -15.53 -0.31
C VAL A 28 2.74 -16.49 -0.26
N THR A 29 1.69 -16.25 -1.05
CA THR A 29 0.54 -17.16 -1.16
C THR A 29 0.91 -18.56 -1.67
N LYS A 30 2.03 -18.70 -2.40
CA LYS A 30 2.52 -19.98 -2.93
C LYS A 30 3.46 -20.71 -1.96
N TRP A 31 3.90 -20.06 -0.88
CA TRP A 31 4.75 -20.69 0.12
C TRP A 31 4.04 -21.82 0.86
N ASP A 32 4.82 -22.78 1.37
CA ASP A 32 4.34 -23.79 2.29
C ASP A 32 3.76 -23.15 3.56
N TYR A 33 2.98 -23.94 4.30
CA TYR A 33 2.24 -23.42 5.44
C TYR A 33 3.13 -22.79 6.51
N PHE A 34 4.26 -23.42 6.86
CA PHE A 34 5.11 -22.96 7.95
C PHE A 34 5.80 -21.64 7.61
N ALA A 35 6.42 -21.54 6.42
CA ALA A 35 7.04 -20.31 5.97
C ALA A 35 6.01 -19.17 5.81
N LYS A 36 4.83 -19.47 5.27
CA LYS A 36 3.73 -18.52 5.10
C LYS A 36 3.22 -17.99 6.44
N ASP A 37 2.98 -18.87 7.41
CA ASP A 37 2.40 -18.49 8.71
C ASP A 37 3.38 -17.68 9.58
N THR A 38 4.67 -17.97 9.48
CA THR A 38 5.70 -17.31 10.26
C THR A 38 6.19 -16.02 9.60
N VAL A 39 7.16 -16.13 8.69
CA VAL A 39 7.82 -14.99 8.05
C VAL A 39 6.97 -14.37 6.94
N GLY A 40 6.14 -15.16 6.25
CA GLY A 40 5.29 -14.69 5.16
C GLY A 40 4.26 -13.66 5.62
N LYS A 41 3.52 -13.95 6.69
CA LYS A 41 2.55 -12.99 7.27
C LYS A 41 3.20 -11.69 7.72
N GLN A 42 4.39 -11.76 8.34
CA GLN A 42 5.11 -10.55 8.77
C GLN A 42 5.58 -9.73 7.56
N PHE A 43 6.10 -10.41 6.54
CA PHE A 43 6.58 -9.75 5.33
C PHE A 43 5.46 -9.05 4.56
N VAL A 44 4.34 -9.73 4.34
CA VAL A 44 3.14 -9.15 3.72
C VAL A 44 2.67 -7.91 4.47
N LYS A 45 2.52 -8.00 5.80
CA LYS A 45 2.11 -6.85 6.63
C LYS A 45 3.07 -5.67 6.49
N ALA A 46 4.37 -5.92 6.52
CA ALA A 46 5.37 -4.88 6.40
C ALA A 46 5.28 -4.17 5.04
N VAL A 47 5.15 -4.92 3.94
CA VAL A 47 5.05 -4.35 2.59
C VAL A 47 3.74 -3.58 2.40
N ASP A 48 2.61 -4.15 2.83
CA ASP A 48 1.29 -3.50 2.77
C ASP A 48 1.24 -2.19 3.54
N SER A 49 1.94 -2.13 4.68
CA SER A 49 2.00 -0.91 5.50
C SER A 49 2.59 0.30 4.76
N ILE A 50 3.43 0.09 3.75
CA ILE A 50 4.07 1.19 3.00
C ILE A 50 3.00 1.97 2.23
N SER A 51 2.18 1.28 1.43
CA SER A 51 1.11 1.92 0.66
C SER A 51 0.02 2.50 1.57
N ALA A 52 -0.30 1.82 2.68
CA ALA A 52 -1.25 2.29 3.67
C ALA A 52 -0.78 3.60 4.35
N ASN A 53 0.48 3.70 4.77
CA ASN A 53 1.05 4.90 5.37
C ASN A 53 1.09 6.08 4.39
N ILE A 54 1.37 5.83 3.11
CA ILE A 54 1.31 6.88 2.07
C ILE A 54 -0.13 7.35 1.88
N ALA A 55 -1.10 6.43 1.81
CA ALA A 55 -2.51 6.76 1.68
C ALA A 55 -3.05 7.55 2.88
N GLU A 56 -2.65 7.18 4.09
CA GLU A 56 -3.01 7.87 5.32
C GLU A 56 -2.38 9.27 5.37
N GLY A 57 -1.10 9.40 5.03
CA GLY A 57 -0.42 10.69 4.90
C GLY A 57 -1.10 11.60 3.87
N PHE A 58 -1.46 11.05 2.71
CA PHE A 58 -2.22 11.77 1.69
C PHE A 58 -3.58 12.23 2.21
N GLY A 59 -4.31 11.35 2.90
CA GLY A 59 -5.60 11.67 3.53
C GLY A 59 -5.51 12.75 4.61
N ARG A 60 -4.38 12.92 5.30
CA ARG A 60 -4.20 13.99 6.30
C ARG A 60 -4.03 15.37 5.68
N TYR A 61 -3.25 15.50 4.61
CA TYR A 61 -2.89 16.82 4.06
C TYR A 61 -3.75 17.27 2.88
N PHE A 62 -4.44 16.35 2.21
CA PHE A 62 -5.22 16.65 0.99
C PHE A 62 -6.73 16.46 1.17
N LYS A 63 -7.20 16.06 2.36
CA LYS A 63 -8.62 16.02 2.67
C LYS A 63 -9.07 17.42 3.09
N LYS A 64 -9.96 18.02 2.30
CA LYS A 64 -10.73 19.18 2.74
C LYS A 64 -11.56 18.76 3.95
N GLU A 65 -11.43 19.47 5.07
CA GLU A 65 -12.45 19.40 6.13
C GLU A 65 -13.81 19.77 5.50
N PRO A 66 -14.89 19.03 5.82
CA PRO A 66 -16.24 19.38 5.37
C PRO A 66 -16.71 20.72 5.95
#